data_AF-A0A917UP29-F1
#
_entry.id   AF-A0A917UP29-F1
#
_cell.length_a   1.000
_cell.length_b   1.000
_cell.length_c   1.000
_cell.angle_alpha   90.00
_cell.angle_beta   90.00
_cell.angle_gamma   90.00
#
_symmetry.space_group_name_H-M   'P 1'
#
loop_
_entity.id
_entity.type
_entity.pdbx_description
1 polymer ?
#
loop_
_entity_poly.entity_id
_entity_poly.type
_entity_poly.pdbx_seq_one_letter_code
_entity_poly.pdbx_strand_id
1 'polypeptide(L)'
;MRTADGLPEELTTTLETLLGAEPADDQALAVIGFCLALLHRCDPAWTAGHVDTLLPLEPAWRPARVWLAHGKPDAALLARLNRPGLWRVLCAPDAEGAHYRVLRALLDDAEPLGPAGEFLAGLAGCPGGTVAVSAMLSQLATYTAGSESGEVTERAAGLWRAALGAGLPAAALRGVGHFVFAACLDQDLWLELTVATLAQQPDLEDADYLVKRAGRTPASPGAQFIAAAALDHGPVDGYRARTVRRAADLYAAAPSETTPEREALRVALINAGAIDDAYGS
;
A
#
# COMPACT_ATOMS: atom_id res chain seq x y z
N MET A 1 -17.12 -8.39 23.46
CA MET A 1 -15.80 -8.15 24.08
C MET A 1 -15.65 -9.18 25.19
N ARG A 2 -14.90 -10.27 24.97
CA ARG A 2 -14.57 -11.25 26.02
C ARG A 2 -13.46 -10.64 26.87
N THR A 3 -13.62 -10.63 28.18
CA THR A 3 -12.56 -10.25 29.13
C THR A 3 -11.38 -11.21 28.98
N ALA A 4 -10.16 -10.70 29.18
CA ALA A 4 -8.94 -11.48 29.21
C ALA A 4 -8.92 -12.32 30.49
N ASP A 5 -9.61 -13.46 30.47
CA ASP A 5 -9.71 -14.38 31.61
C ASP A 5 -8.54 -15.40 31.63
N GLY A 6 -7.51 -15.18 30.79
CA GLY A 6 -6.40 -16.10 30.57
C GLY A 6 -6.75 -17.27 29.65
N LEU A 7 -5.74 -18.02 29.22
CA LEU A 7 -5.97 -19.28 28.50
C LEU A 7 -6.46 -20.36 29.48
N PRO A 8 -7.43 -21.21 29.10
CA PRO A 8 -7.82 -22.36 29.91
C PRO A 8 -6.62 -23.26 30.21
N GLU A 9 -6.52 -23.78 31.43
CA GLU A 9 -5.39 -24.59 31.91
C GLU A 9 -5.07 -25.78 30.99
N GLU A 10 -6.11 -26.46 30.48
CA GLU A 10 -5.97 -27.57 29.53
C GLU A 10 -5.30 -27.13 28.21
N LEU A 11 -5.68 -25.97 27.69
CA LEU A 11 -5.10 -25.39 26.49
C LEU A 11 -3.66 -24.93 26.74
N THR A 12 -3.41 -24.26 27.87
CA THR A 12 -2.06 -23.86 28.28
C THR A 12 -1.14 -25.09 28.36
N THR A 13 -1.56 -26.16 29.06
CA THR A 13 -0.79 -27.40 29.19
C THR A 13 -0.46 -28.03 27.84
N THR A 14 -1.42 -28.02 26.90
CA THR A 14 -1.22 -28.53 25.55
C THR A 14 -0.21 -27.66 24.78
N LEU A 15 -0.33 -26.34 24.85
CA LEU A 15 0.60 -25.42 24.20
C LEU A 15 2.01 -25.56 24.76
N GLU A 16 2.19 -25.63 26.08
CA GLU A 16 3.48 -25.88 26.72
C GLU A 16 4.13 -27.18 26.23
N THR A 17 3.33 -28.25 26.15
CA THR A 17 3.79 -29.55 25.66
C THR A 17 4.27 -29.47 24.21
N LEU A 18 3.52 -28.77 23.35
CA LEU A 18 3.87 -28.60 21.94
C LEU A 18 5.10 -27.70 21.75
N LEU A 19 5.24 -26.64 22.56
CA LEU A 19 6.37 -25.72 22.48
C LEU A 19 7.66 -26.33 23.06
N GLY A 20 7.55 -27.24 24.03
CA GLY A 20 8.69 -27.93 24.66
C GLY A 20 9.09 -29.26 24.03
N ALA A 21 8.42 -29.70 22.96
CA ALA A 21 8.74 -30.96 22.28
C ALA A 21 10.07 -30.87 21.51
N GLU A 22 10.89 -31.92 21.60
CA GLU A 22 12.17 -32.04 20.89
C GLU A 22 12.23 -33.34 20.07
N PRO A 23 12.42 -33.28 18.73
CA PRO A 23 12.46 -32.06 17.92
C PRO A 23 11.08 -31.39 17.88
N ALA A 24 11.07 -30.07 17.71
CA ALA A 24 9.84 -29.31 17.58
C ALA A 24 8.99 -29.81 16.39
N ASP A 25 7.68 -29.92 16.60
CA ASP A 25 6.73 -30.27 15.54
C ASP A 25 6.38 -29.00 14.73
N ASP A 26 6.97 -28.89 13.54
CA ASP A 26 6.75 -27.77 12.61
C ASP A 26 5.26 -27.53 12.30
N GLN A 27 4.44 -28.59 12.23
CA GLN A 27 3.00 -28.44 11.96
C GLN A 27 2.27 -27.86 13.16
N ALA A 28 2.60 -28.32 14.37
CA ALA A 28 2.04 -27.77 15.60
C ALA A 28 2.40 -26.28 15.75
N LEU A 29 3.66 -25.91 15.47
CA LEU A 29 4.10 -24.51 15.51
C LEU A 29 3.40 -23.64 14.46
N ALA A 30 3.16 -24.17 13.26
CA ALA A 30 2.40 -23.46 12.25
C ALA A 30 0.93 -23.23 12.68
N VAL A 31 0.29 -24.22 13.30
CA VAL A 31 -1.07 -24.07 13.85
C VAL A 31 -1.11 -23.01 14.96
N ILE A 32 -0.10 -23.01 15.86
CA ILE A 32 0.06 -21.96 16.86
C ILE A 32 0.20 -20.59 16.19
N GLY A 33 1.01 -20.49 15.13
CA GLY A 33 1.16 -19.28 14.32
C GLY A 33 -0.14 -18.77 13.72
N PHE A 34 -0.94 -19.66 13.13
CA PHE A 34 -2.25 -19.29 12.57
C PHE A 34 -3.17 -18.65 13.63
N CYS A 35 -3.12 -19.16 14.87
CA CYS A 35 -3.91 -18.70 16.01
C CYS A 35 -3.24 -17.59 16.84
N LEU A 36 -2.03 -17.15 16.50
CA LEU A 36 -1.18 -16.34 17.38
C LEU A 36 -1.84 -15.04 17.87
N ALA A 37 -2.54 -14.31 16.98
CA ALA A 37 -3.28 -13.10 17.36
C ALA A 37 -4.47 -13.38 18.30
N LEU A 38 -5.07 -14.57 18.23
CA LEU A 38 -6.12 -14.96 19.18
C LEU A 38 -5.51 -15.28 20.54
N LEU A 39 -4.42 -16.07 20.56
CA LEU A 39 -3.68 -16.40 21.79
C LEU A 39 -3.20 -15.13 22.50
N HIS A 40 -2.62 -14.17 21.75
CA HIS A 40 -2.18 -12.89 22.27
C HIS A 40 -3.30 -12.08 22.92
N ARG A 41 -4.49 -12.04 22.31
CA ARG A 41 -5.64 -11.32 22.88
C ARG A 41 -6.26 -12.02 24.10
N CYS A 42 -6.23 -13.34 24.13
CA CYS A 42 -6.76 -14.12 25.25
C CYS A 42 -5.83 -14.08 26.46
N ASP A 43 -4.53 -14.19 26.23
CA ASP A 43 -3.51 -14.16 27.28
C ASP A 43 -2.20 -13.50 26.79
N PRO A 44 -2.13 -12.16 26.92
CA PRO A 44 -0.93 -11.40 26.56
C PRO A 44 0.29 -11.81 27.39
N ALA A 45 0.09 -12.24 28.64
CA ALA A 45 1.16 -12.62 29.56
C ALA A 45 1.80 -13.94 29.16
N TRP A 46 0.99 -14.95 28.82
CA TRP A 46 1.48 -16.22 28.27
C TRP A 46 2.30 -15.98 26.99
N THR A 47 1.76 -15.16 26.07
CA THR A 47 2.46 -14.84 24.81
C THR A 47 3.78 -14.10 25.07
N ALA A 48 3.82 -13.26 26.12
CA ALA A 48 5.03 -12.56 26.52
C ALA A 48 6.09 -13.50 27.12
N GLY A 49 5.68 -14.54 27.85
CA GLY A 49 6.57 -15.57 28.37
C GLY A 49 7.23 -16.45 27.30
N HIS A 50 6.66 -16.49 26.09
CA HIS A 50 7.08 -17.38 25.00
C HIS A 50 7.65 -16.65 23.77
N VAL A 51 8.12 -15.41 23.95
CA VAL A 51 8.63 -14.58 22.84
C VAL A 51 9.70 -15.28 22.02
N ASP A 52 10.64 -15.95 22.66
CA ASP A 52 11.80 -16.56 22.00
C ASP A 52 11.43 -17.72 21.08
N THR A 53 10.25 -18.32 21.30
CA THR A 53 9.73 -19.41 20.45
C THR A 53 8.70 -18.91 19.43
N LEU A 54 7.86 -17.93 19.83
CA LEU A 54 6.75 -17.47 19.02
C LEU A 54 7.13 -16.39 18.00
N LEU A 55 8.03 -15.46 18.36
CA LEU A 55 8.34 -14.27 17.57
C LEU A 55 9.53 -14.37 16.59
N PRO A 56 10.40 -15.40 16.61
CA PRO A 56 11.36 -15.58 15.52
C PRO A 56 10.65 -15.67 14.17
N LEU A 57 11.21 -14.99 13.17
CA LEU A 57 10.68 -14.93 11.81
C LEU A 57 11.27 -15.99 10.88
N GLU A 58 12.27 -16.74 11.35
CA GLU A 58 12.95 -17.77 10.58
C GLU A 58 13.09 -19.07 11.39
N PRO A 59 12.95 -20.23 10.74
CA PRO A 59 12.56 -20.42 9.32
C PRO A 59 11.06 -20.17 9.06
N ALA A 60 10.61 -20.37 7.80
CA ALA A 60 9.29 -19.94 7.36
C ALA A 60 8.08 -20.55 8.09
N TRP A 61 8.26 -21.72 8.72
CA TRP A 61 7.23 -22.41 9.50
C TRP A 61 7.08 -21.88 10.94
N ARG A 62 7.93 -20.94 11.37
CA ARG A 62 7.83 -20.37 12.72
C ARG A 62 6.49 -19.67 12.94
N PRO A 63 5.97 -19.67 14.19
CA PRO A 63 4.65 -19.13 14.49
C PRO A 63 4.43 -17.70 13.99
N ALA A 64 5.37 -16.77 14.24
CA ALA A 64 5.23 -15.40 13.76
C ALA A 64 5.26 -15.27 12.24
N ARG A 65 6.04 -16.09 11.52
CA ARG A 65 6.05 -16.06 10.05
C ARG A 65 4.74 -16.58 9.46
N VAL A 66 4.22 -17.69 10.00
CA VAL A 66 2.91 -18.24 9.61
C VAL A 66 1.79 -17.27 9.96
N TRP A 67 1.86 -16.63 11.13
CA TRP A 67 0.94 -15.57 11.53
C TRP A 67 0.96 -14.40 10.54
N LEU A 68 2.14 -13.90 10.17
CA LEU A 68 2.30 -12.82 9.20
C LEU A 68 1.74 -13.20 7.82
N ALA A 69 1.77 -14.47 7.43
CA ALA A 69 1.19 -14.92 6.16
C ALA A 69 -0.33 -15.14 6.25
N HIS A 70 -0.84 -15.72 7.34
CA HIS A 70 -2.19 -16.31 7.38
C HIS A 70 -3.08 -15.92 8.58
N GLY A 71 -2.53 -15.39 9.67
CA GLY A 71 -3.30 -15.07 10.88
C GLY A 71 -4.13 -13.77 10.85
N LYS A 72 -4.77 -13.40 11.95
CA LYS A 72 -5.49 -12.10 12.03
C LYS A 72 -4.52 -10.94 12.32
N PRO A 73 -4.77 -9.71 11.83
CA PRO A 73 -3.99 -8.54 12.22
C PRO A 73 -4.02 -8.33 13.74
N ASP A 74 -2.86 -7.99 14.30
CA ASP A 74 -2.67 -7.62 15.70
C ASP A 74 -1.48 -6.64 15.77
N ALA A 75 -1.80 -5.37 16.01
CA ALA A 75 -0.84 -4.29 15.90
C ALA A 75 0.16 -4.28 17.08
N ALA A 76 -0.30 -4.65 18.27
CA ALA A 76 0.55 -4.80 19.45
C ALA A 76 1.53 -5.98 19.31
N LEU A 77 1.11 -7.08 18.69
CA LEU A 77 2.01 -8.18 18.36
C LEU A 77 3.04 -7.80 17.28
N LEU A 78 2.63 -7.03 16.27
CA LEU A 78 3.53 -6.52 15.23
C LEU A 78 4.64 -5.63 15.81
N ALA A 79 4.30 -4.76 16.78
CA ALA A 79 5.24 -3.89 17.47
C ALA A 79 6.37 -4.65 18.20
N ARG A 80 6.15 -5.92 18.54
CA ARG A 80 7.11 -6.76 19.26
C ARG A 80 8.10 -7.48 18.34
N LEU A 81 7.86 -7.49 17.03
CA LEU A 81 8.76 -8.12 16.07
C LEU A 81 10.03 -7.29 15.88
N ASN A 82 11.15 -7.98 15.68
CA ASN A 82 12.40 -7.34 15.28
C ASN A 82 12.24 -6.66 13.91
N ARG A 83 12.37 -5.32 13.87
CA ARG A 83 12.07 -4.50 12.69
C ARG A 83 12.89 -4.87 11.44
N PRO A 84 14.23 -5.05 11.49
CA PRO A 84 15.00 -5.56 10.34
C PRO A 84 14.53 -6.94 9.84
N GLY A 85 14.09 -7.81 10.75
CA GLY A 85 13.53 -9.11 10.38
C GLY A 85 12.19 -8.96 9.66
N LEU A 86 11.31 -8.10 10.17
CA LEU A 86 10.03 -7.80 9.54
C LEU A 86 10.21 -7.23 8.14
N TRP A 87 11.13 -6.27 7.94
CA TRP A 87 11.39 -5.73 6.60
C TRP A 87 11.88 -6.80 5.62
N ARG A 88 12.75 -7.71 6.06
CA ARG A 88 13.17 -8.85 5.22
C ARG A 88 11.99 -9.71 4.79
N VAL A 89 11.06 -9.98 5.71
CA VAL A 89 9.83 -10.72 5.41
C VAL A 89 8.96 -9.95 4.41
N LEU A 90 8.83 -8.64 4.54
CA LEU A 90 8.04 -7.81 3.61
C LEU A 90 8.65 -7.72 2.21
N CYS A 91 9.97 -7.89 2.09
CA CYS A 91 10.65 -7.96 0.79
C CYS A 91 10.58 -9.36 0.13
N ALA A 92 10.04 -10.37 0.80
CA ALA A 92 9.96 -11.72 0.24
C ALA A 92 8.91 -11.82 -0.88
N PRO A 93 9.08 -12.73 -1.87
CA PRO A 93 8.10 -12.90 -2.95
C PRO A 93 6.70 -13.31 -2.50
N ASP A 94 6.57 -13.95 -1.33
CA ASP A 94 5.33 -14.45 -0.74
C ASP A 94 4.77 -13.52 0.36
N ALA A 95 5.19 -12.26 0.37
CA ALA A 95 4.91 -11.30 1.44
C ALA A 95 3.49 -10.72 1.42
N GLU A 96 2.61 -11.10 0.47
CA GLU A 96 1.29 -10.49 0.28
C GLU A 96 0.46 -10.46 1.58
N GLY A 97 0.48 -11.56 2.34
CA GLY A 97 -0.18 -11.61 3.65
C GLY A 97 0.49 -10.69 4.67
N ALA A 98 1.82 -10.61 4.67
CA ALA A 98 2.56 -9.77 5.63
C ALA A 98 2.30 -8.28 5.34
N HIS A 99 2.26 -7.89 4.06
CA HIS A 99 1.88 -6.56 3.60
C HIS A 99 0.52 -6.16 4.17
N TYR A 100 -0.50 -7.03 4.00
CA TYR A 100 -1.85 -6.77 4.52
C TYR A 100 -1.86 -6.51 6.03
N ARG A 101 -1.14 -7.31 6.82
CA ARG A 101 -1.12 -7.16 8.29
C ARG A 101 -0.41 -5.89 8.74
N VAL A 102 0.73 -5.59 8.14
CA VAL A 102 1.48 -4.36 8.44
C VAL A 102 0.68 -3.13 8.02
N LEU A 103 0.06 -3.15 6.86
CA LEU A 103 -0.82 -2.09 6.39
C LEU A 103 -1.99 -1.84 7.34
N ARG A 104 -2.63 -2.91 7.84
CA ARG A 104 -3.70 -2.80 8.84
C ARG A 104 -3.23 -2.14 10.14
N ALA A 105 -1.97 -2.34 10.54
CA ALA A 105 -1.40 -1.69 11.71
C ALA A 105 -0.94 -0.25 11.43
N LEU A 106 -0.47 0.06 10.22
CA LEU A 106 -0.14 1.43 9.82
C LEU A 106 -1.39 2.30 9.67
N LEU A 107 -2.53 1.71 9.33
CA LEU A 107 -3.83 2.37 9.36
C LEU A 107 -4.37 2.61 10.77
N ASP A 108 -3.77 2.03 11.80
CA ASP A 108 -4.20 2.25 13.18
C ASP A 108 -3.47 3.47 13.76
N ASP A 109 -4.21 4.47 14.25
CA ASP A 109 -3.64 5.72 14.80
C ASP A 109 -2.88 5.52 16.12
N ALA A 110 -2.84 4.28 16.63
CA ALA A 110 -2.07 3.91 17.81
C ALA A 110 -0.55 3.79 17.56
N GLU A 111 -0.08 4.05 16.33
CA GLU A 111 1.30 3.94 15.81
C GLU A 111 2.19 2.85 16.44
N PRO A 112 1.74 1.59 16.51
CA PRO A 112 2.53 0.51 17.12
C PRO A 112 3.82 0.20 16.36
N LEU A 113 3.90 0.57 15.08
CA LEU A 113 5.09 0.43 14.24
C LEU A 113 5.96 1.69 14.19
N GLY A 114 5.56 2.74 14.92
CA GLY A 114 6.12 4.10 14.82
C GLY A 114 5.56 4.87 13.61
N PRO A 115 6.13 6.05 13.32
CA PRO A 115 5.67 6.92 12.25
C PRO A 115 5.71 6.21 10.88
N ALA A 116 4.61 6.26 10.14
CA ALA A 116 4.47 5.52 8.89
C ALA A 116 5.56 5.89 7.85
N GLY A 117 5.89 7.17 7.73
CA GLY A 117 6.94 7.63 6.82
C GLY A 117 8.31 7.03 7.13
N GLU A 118 8.70 6.98 8.41
CA GLU A 118 9.95 6.36 8.85
C GLU A 118 9.97 4.86 8.59
N PHE A 119 8.84 4.18 8.85
CA PHE A 119 8.72 2.76 8.57
C PHE A 119 8.88 2.45 7.08
N LEU A 120 8.20 3.21 6.20
CA LEU A 120 8.26 3.05 4.76
C LEU A 120 9.65 3.38 4.21
N ALA A 121 10.31 4.42 4.72
CA ALA A 121 11.67 4.77 4.32
C ALA A 121 12.68 3.67 4.68
N GLY A 122 12.57 3.12 5.89
CA GLY A 122 13.40 2.00 6.33
C GLY A 122 13.19 0.74 5.49
N LEU A 123 11.93 0.41 5.17
CA LEU A 123 11.61 -0.70 4.27
C LEU A 123 12.17 -0.47 2.87
N ALA A 124 11.98 0.73 2.29
CA ALA A 124 12.47 1.07 0.95
C ALA A 124 14.01 0.98 0.82
N GLY A 125 14.74 1.16 1.93
CA GLY A 125 16.20 1.01 1.97
C GLY A 125 16.70 -0.45 1.92
N CYS A 126 15.82 -1.43 2.05
CA CYS A 126 16.18 -2.84 1.96
C CYS A 126 16.28 -3.33 0.50
N PRO A 127 17.06 -4.39 0.20
CA PRO A 127 16.99 -5.07 -1.09
C PRO A 127 15.55 -5.55 -1.37
N GLY A 128 14.98 -5.17 -2.52
CA GLY A 128 13.57 -5.43 -2.86
C GLY A 128 12.56 -4.51 -2.17
N GLY A 129 13.02 -3.59 -1.32
CA GLY A 129 12.19 -2.71 -0.50
C GLY A 129 11.29 -1.77 -1.28
N THR A 130 11.77 -1.22 -2.39
CA THR A 130 10.95 -0.34 -3.25
C THR A 130 9.77 -1.09 -3.84
N VAL A 131 9.95 -2.35 -4.26
CA VAL A 131 8.88 -3.21 -4.76
C VAL A 131 7.88 -3.52 -3.65
N ALA A 132 8.37 -3.83 -2.45
CA ALA A 132 7.52 -4.09 -1.29
C ALA A 132 6.66 -2.88 -0.90
N VAL A 133 7.25 -1.68 -0.84
CA VAL A 133 6.50 -0.44 -0.55
C VAL A 133 5.47 -0.16 -1.64
N SER A 134 5.84 -0.30 -2.91
CA SER A 134 4.90 -0.13 -4.02
C SER A 134 3.72 -1.09 -3.90
N ALA A 135 3.97 -2.38 -3.66
CA ALA A 135 2.93 -3.39 -3.48
C ALA A 135 2.01 -3.08 -2.28
N MET A 136 2.59 -2.63 -1.16
CA MET A 136 1.82 -2.20 0.02
C MET A 136 0.91 -1.00 -0.30
N LEU A 137 1.40 -0.02 -1.07
CA LEU A 137 0.58 1.14 -1.47
C LEU A 137 -0.54 0.74 -2.44
N SER A 138 -0.29 -0.20 -3.36
CA SER A 138 -1.35 -0.76 -4.23
C SER A 138 -2.41 -1.53 -3.42
N GLN A 139 -1.98 -2.31 -2.42
CA GLN A 139 -2.91 -2.98 -1.51
C GLN A 139 -3.71 -1.99 -0.66
N LEU A 140 -3.10 -0.89 -0.24
CA LEU A 140 -3.77 0.18 0.50
C LEU A 140 -4.87 0.79 -0.35
N ALA A 141 -4.54 1.18 -1.58
CA ALA A 141 -5.51 1.69 -2.53
C ALA A 141 -6.68 0.72 -2.76
N THR A 142 -6.38 -0.57 -2.94
CA THR A 142 -7.40 -1.62 -3.13
C THR A 142 -8.28 -1.77 -1.90
N TYR A 143 -7.69 -1.77 -0.70
CA TYR A 143 -8.42 -1.84 0.56
C TYR A 143 -9.32 -0.61 0.76
N THR A 144 -8.81 0.59 0.47
CA THR A 144 -9.58 1.83 0.53
C THR A 144 -10.72 1.85 -0.47
N ALA A 145 -10.52 1.34 -1.70
CA ALA A 145 -11.57 1.26 -2.71
C ALA A 145 -12.73 0.33 -2.31
N GLY A 146 -12.45 -0.74 -1.55
CA GLY A 146 -13.48 -1.61 -0.99
C GLY A 146 -14.07 -1.14 0.34
N SER A 147 -13.57 -0.03 0.91
CA SER A 147 -14.01 0.49 2.20
C SER A 147 -15.11 1.53 2.02
N GLU A 148 -16.23 1.36 2.72
CA GLU A 148 -17.28 2.37 2.87
C GLU A 148 -17.02 3.32 4.06
N SER A 149 -15.94 3.12 4.82
CA SER A 149 -15.58 3.94 5.98
C SER A 149 -14.81 5.19 5.58
N GLY A 150 -15.33 6.36 5.98
CA GLY A 150 -14.64 7.65 5.85
C GLY A 150 -13.34 7.71 6.66
N GLU A 151 -13.32 7.12 7.85
CA GLU A 151 -12.14 7.05 8.72
C GLU A 151 -10.98 6.29 8.05
N VAL A 152 -11.28 5.15 7.40
CA VAL A 152 -10.29 4.40 6.61
C VAL A 152 -9.76 5.23 5.45
N THR A 153 -10.64 6.00 4.81
CA THR A 153 -10.29 6.85 3.68
C THR A 153 -9.35 7.99 4.10
N GLU A 154 -9.65 8.65 5.21
CA GLU A 154 -8.82 9.71 5.79
C GLU A 154 -7.42 9.19 6.19
N ARG A 155 -7.37 8.03 6.86
CA ARG A 155 -6.10 7.39 7.25
C ARG A 155 -5.28 6.93 6.06
N ALA A 156 -5.92 6.39 5.02
CA ALA A 156 -5.23 6.01 3.80
C ALA A 156 -4.62 7.24 3.09
N ALA A 157 -5.33 8.36 3.05
CA ALA A 157 -4.79 9.62 2.56
C ALA A 157 -3.63 10.13 3.44
N GLY A 158 -3.73 9.98 4.77
CA GLY A 158 -2.65 10.26 5.71
C GLY A 158 -1.38 9.44 5.43
N LEU A 159 -1.54 8.14 5.18
CA LEU A 159 -0.43 7.26 4.80
C LEU A 159 0.18 7.62 3.45
N TRP A 160 -0.63 7.99 2.46
CA TRP A 160 -0.11 8.47 1.17
C TRP A 160 0.71 9.76 1.34
N ARG A 161 0.23 10.74 2.13
CA ARG A 161 1.01 11.94 2.45
C ARG A 161 2.31 11.61 3.18
N ALA A 162 2.27 10.69 4.14
CA ALA A 162 3.47 10.24 4.85
C ALA A 162 4.49 9.60 3.89
N ALA A 163 4.03 8.80 2.92
CA ALA A 163 4.90 8.23 1.89
C ALA A 163 5.54 9.32 1.00
N LEU A 164 4.76 10.33 0.58
CA LEU A 164 5.26 11.47 -0.21
C LEU A 164 6.28 12.32 0.56
N GLY A 165 6.12 12.45 1.89
CA GLY A 165 7.02 13.20 2.76
C GLY A 165 8.26 12.43 3.21
N ALA A 166 8.32 11.12 2.98
CA ALA A 166 9.37 10.25 3.52
C ALA A 166 10.65 10.18 2.65
N GLY A 167 10.70 10.90 1.52
CA GLY A 167 11.87 10.88 0.63
C GLY A 167 12.14 9.49 0.01
N LEU A 168 11.06 8.75 -0.29
CA LEU A 168 11.17 7.41 -0.85
C LEU A 168 11.78 7.45 -2.27
N PRO A 169 12.50 6.40 -2.69
CA PRO A 169 12.88 6.26 -4.09
C PRO A 169 11.62 6.26 -4.97
N ALA A 170 11.66 6.92 -6.13
CA ALA A 170 10.51 7.08 -7.02
C ALA A 170 9.79 5.74 -7.31
N ALA A 171 10.54 4.66 -7.55
CA ALA A 171 10.00 3.32 -7.82
C ALA A 171 9.08 2.79 -6.69
N ALA A 172 9.28 3.22 -5.45
CA ALA A 172 8.44 2.82 -4.31
C ALA A 172 7.03 3.43 -4.35
N LEU A 173 6.85 4.55 -5.03
CA LEU A 173 5.57 5.25 -5.13
C LEU A 173 4.70 4.75 -6.28
N ARG A 174 5.20 3.89 -7.18
CA ARG A 174 4.50 3.44 -8.39
C ARG A 174 3.08 2.94 -8.11
N GLY A 175 2.92 2.18 -7.04
CA GLY A 175 1.67 1.54 -6.63
C GLY A 175 0.55 2.48 -6.21
N VAL A 176 0.84 3.76 -5.91
CA VAL A 176 -0.24 4.72 -5.57
C VAL A 176 -1.17 5.00 -6.75
N GLY A 177 -0.78 4.65 -7.99
CA GLY A 177 -1.66 4.71 -9.16
C GLY A 177 -3.00 3.98 -8.94
N HIS A 178 -3.00 2.89 -8.17
CA HIS A 178 -4.19 2.13 -7.82
C HIS A 178 -5.25 2.94 -7.04
N PHE A 179 -4.87 4.06 -6.39
CA PHE A 179 -5.85 4.92 -5.69
C PHE A 179 -6.88 5.53 -6.64
N VAL A 180 -6.65 5.46 -7.95
CA VAL A 180 -7.66 5.78 -8.96
C VAL A 180 -8.98 5.04 -8.76
N PHE A 181 -8.94 3.81 -8.22
CA PHE A 181 -10.13 3.00 -7.97
C PHE A 181 -10.83 3.34 -6.64
N ALA A 182 -10.18 4.08 -5.75
CA ALA A 182 -10.75 4.51 -4.48
C ALA A 182 -11.74 5.66 -4.67
N ALA A 183 -12.96 5.33 -5.11
CA ALA A 183 -14.03 6.29 -5.39
C ALA A 183 -14.53 7.04 -4.14
N CYS A 184 -14.26 6.51 -2.94
CA CYS A 184 -14.53 7.14 -1.65
C CYS A 184 -13.60 8.32 -1.35
N LEU A 185 -12.41 8.40 -1.98
CA LEU A 185 -11.55 9.58 -1.85
C LEU A 185 -12.17 10.76 -2.60
N ASP A 186 -12.23 11.90 -1.91
CA ASP A 186 -12.59 13.18 -2.50
C ASP A 186 -11.75 13.46 -3.76
N GLN A 187 -12.38 14.08 -4.76
CA GLN A 187 -11.76 14.28 -6.06
C GLN A 187 -10.59 15.28 -5.99
N ASP A 188 -10.74 16.37 -5.24
CA ASP A 188 -9.70 17.40 -5.13
C ASP A 188 -8.52 16.86 -4.34
N LEU A 189 -8.80 16.13 -3.24
CA LEU A 189 -7.76 15.43 -2.49
C LEU A 189 -7.01 14.40 -3.34
N TRP A 190 -7.72 13.60 -4.13
CA TRP A 190 -7.08 12.63 -5.02
C TRP A 190 -6.22 13.32 -6.08
N LEU A 191 -6.68 14.42 -6.68
CA LEU A 191 -5.91 15.21 -7.64
C LEU A 191 -4.63 15.75 -7.01
N GLU A 192 -4.73 16.40 -5.84
CA GLU A 192 -3.60 16.96 -5.11
C GLU A 192 -2.51 15.91 -4.87
N LEU A 193 -2.88 14.76 -4.30
CA LEU A 193 -1.93 13.70 -3.98
C LEU A 193 -1.37 13.02 -5.24
N THR A 194 -2.17 12.85 -6.29
CA THR A 194 -1.70 12.26 -7.55
C THR A 194 -0.70 13.18 -8.25
N VAL A 195 -0.96 14.49 -8.30
CA VAL A 195 -0.04 15.48 -8.86
C VAL A 195 1.27 15.50 -8.06
N ALA A 196 1.20 15.53 -6.72
CA ALA A 196 2.37 15.49 -5.86
C ALA A 196 3.19 14.20 -6.07
N THR A 197 2.52 13.08 -6.32
CA THR A 197 3.19 11.81 -6.65
C THR A 197 3.87 11.86 -8.00
N LEU A 198 3.18 12.30 -9.05
CA LEU A 198 3.72 12.37 -10.41
C LEU A 198 4.94 13.29 -10.51
N ALA A 199 5.03 14.31 -9.66
CA ALA A 199 6.23 15.14 -9.54
C ALA A 199 7.47 14.37 -9.05
N GLN A 200 7.29 13.29 -8.28
CA GLN A 200 8.37 12.44 -7.76
C GLN A 200 8.54 11.14 -8.56
N GLN A 201 7.46 10.59 -9.11
CA GLN A 201 7.39 9.34 -9.86
C GLN A 201 6.42 9.50 -11.04
N PRO A 202 6.92 9.82 -12.25
CA PRO A 202 6.06 10.05 -13.41
C PRO A 202 5.45 8.77 -14.02
N ASP A 203 6.03 7.59 -13.76
CA ASP A 203 5.52 6.30 -14.26
C ASP A 203 4.65 5.64 -13.17
N LEU A 204 3.38 6.02 -13.10
CA LEU A 204 2.38 5.39 -12.23
C LEU A 204 1.66 4.23 -12.93
N GLU A 205 1.24 3.25 -12.12
CA GLU A 205 0.32 2.20 -12.56
C GLU A 205 -1.05 2.76 -12.99
N ASP A 206 -1.76 2.00 -13.81
CA ASP A 206 -3.13 2.30 -14.25
C ASP A 206 -3.32 3.64 -14.98
N ALA A 207 -2.33 4.05 -15.78
CA ALA A 207 -2.31 5.32 -16.51
C ALA A 207 -3.63 5.64 -17.24
N ASP A 208 -4.26 4.68 -17.92
CA ASP A 208 -5.52 4.93 -18.61
C ASP A 208 -6.65 5.29 -17.64
N TYR A 209 -6.71 4.62 -16.48
CA TYR A 209 -7.69 4.92 -15.43
C TYR A 209 -7.38 6.26 -14.75
N LEU A 210 -6.11 6.62 -14.56
CA LEU A 210 -5.73 7.94 -14.01
C LEU A 210 -6.32 9.06 -14.88
N VAL A 211 -6.14 8.98 -16.19
CA VAL A 211 -6.74 9.94 -17.14
C VAL A 211 -8.27 9.89 -17.09
N LYS A 212 -8.87 8.70 -16.96
CA LYS A 212 -10.34 8.56 -16.83
C LYS A 212 -10.87 9.30 -15.61
N ARG A 213 -10.21 9.18 -14.45
CA ARG A 213 -10.65 9.83 -13.21
C ARG A 213 -10.37 11.33 -13.25
N ALA A 214 -9.23 11.75 -13.79
CA ALA A 214 -8.90 13.16 -14.04
C ALA A 214 -9.98 13.85 -14.92
N GLY A 215 -10.52 13.14 -15.91
CA GLY A 215 -11.57 13.64 -16.80
C GLY A 215 -12.89 14.00 -16.12
N ARG A 216 -13.07 13.71 -14.83
CA ARG A 216 -14.23 14.20 -14.05
C ARG A 216 -14.16 15.70 -13.75
N THR A 217 -12.97 16.29 -13.83
CA THR A 217 -12.68 17.69 -13.50
C THR A 217 -11.76 18.30 -14.57
N PRO A 218 -12.19 18.35 -15.85
CA PRO A 218 -11.33 18.71 -16.97
C PRO A 218 -10.77 20.14 -16.89
N ALA A 219 -11.46 21.04 -16.18
CA ALA A 219 -11.00 22.40 -15.95
C ALA A 219 -9.85 22.52 -14.94
N SER A 220 -9.57 21.46 -14.16
CA SER A 220 -8.50 21.49 -13.16
C SER A 220 -7.12 21.39 -13.84
N PRO A 221 -6.16 22.27 -13.51
CA PRO A 221 -4.77 22.14 -13.94
C PRO A 221 -4.17 20.78 -13.58
N GLY A 222 -4.48 20.26 -12.38
CA GLY A 222 -4.02 18.95 -11.95
C GLY A 222 -4.52 17.81 -12.84
N ALA A 223 -5.77 17.90 -13.32
CA ALA A 223 -6.33 16.90 -14.22
C ALA A 223 -5.61 16.90 -15.60
N GLN A 224 -5.29 18.08 -16.11
CA GLN A 224 -4.55 18.25 -17.36
C GLN A 224 -3.09 17.76 -17.22
N PHE A 225 -2.44 18.07 -16.10
CA PHE A 225 -1.11 17.58 -15.76
C PHE A 225 -1.05 16.04 -15.70
N ILE A 226 -2.01 15.40 -15.02
CA ILE A 226 -2.11 13.94 -14.95
C ILE A 226 -2.25 13.33 -16.35
N ALA A 227 -3.09 13.93 -17.21
CA ALA A 227 -3.27 13.45 -18.57
C ALA A 227 -2.01 13.59 -19.42
N ALA A 228 -1.30 14.72 -19.31
CA ALA A 228 -0.02 14.92 -19.99
C ALA A 228 1.03 13.90 -19.53
N ALA A 229 1.21 13.73 -18.21
CA ALA A 229 2.16 12.77 -17.64
C ALA A 229 1.85 11.32 -18.06
N ALA A 230 0.58 10.93 -18.09
CA ALA A 230 0.17 9.60 -18.56
C ALA A 230 0.49 9.38 -20.06
N LEU A 231 0.50 10.43 -20.86
CA LEU A 231 0.93 10.36 -22.25
C LEU A 231 2.46 10.32 -22.38
N ASP A 232 3.19 11.14 -21.64
CA ASP A 232 4.65 11.24 -21.80
C ASP A 232 5.40 10.06 -21.17
N HIS A 233 4.86 9.49 -20.08
CA HIS A 233 5.56 8.50 -19.27
C HIS A 233 4.80 7.19 -19.07
N GLY A 234 3.50 7.15 -19.40
CA GLY A 234 2.71 5.94 -19.28
C GLY A 234 3.15 4.83 -20.24
N PRO A 235 2.85 3.55 -19.92
CA PRO A 235 3.30 2.41 -20.70
C PRO A 235 2.75 2.44 -22.15
N VAL A 236 3.59 1.97 -23.09
CA VAL A 236 3.18 1.72 -24.48
C VAL A 236 2.65 0.29 -24.57
N ASP A 237 1.43 0.09 -24.07
CA ASP A 237 0.76 -1.22 -24.00
C ASP A 237 -0.57 -1.23 -24.78
N GLY A 238 -1.34 -2.32 -24.65
CA GLY A 238 -2.65 -2.46 -25.27
C GLY A 238 -3.72 -1.46 -24.78
N TYR A 239 -3.43 -0.68 -23.74
CA TYR A 239 -4.31 0.37 -23.21
C TYR A 239 -3.92 1.76 -23.74
N ARG A 240 -2.76 1.93 -24.37
CA ARG A 240 -2.26 3.22 -24.86
C ARG A 240 -3.28 4.00 -25.70
N ALA A 241 -3.95 3.34 -26.66
CA ALA A 241 -4.97 3.98 -27.48
C ALA A 241 -6.17 4.50 -26.66
N ARG A 242 -6.53 3.81 -25.57
CA ARG A 242 -7.57 4.27 -24.64
C ARG A 242 -7.10 5.47 -23.83
N THR A 243 -5.85 5.48 -23.38
CA THR A 243 -5.24 6.63 -22.69
C THR A 243 -5.26 7.87 -23.58
N VAL A 244 -4.80 7.74 -24.82
CA VAL A 244 -4.80 8.83 -25.82
C VAL A 244 -6.20 9.39 -26.04
N ARG A 245 -7.20 8.53 -26.27
CA ARG A 245 -8.58 8.98 -26.47
C ARG A 245 -9.12 9.74 -25.25
N ARG A 246 -8.92 9.21 -24.04
CA ARG A 246 -9.40 9.86 -22.80
C ARG A 246 -8.71 11.21 -22.55
N ALA A 247 -7.43 11.31 -22.88
CA ALA A 247 -6.68 12.56 -22.75
C ALA A 247 -7.18 13.62 -23.76
N ALA A 248 -7.50 13.20 -24.99
CA ALA A 248 -8.11 14.07 -25.99
C ALA A 248 -9.52 14.53 -25.56
N ASP A 249 -10.35 13.63 -25.01
CA ASP A 249 -11.67 13.96 -24.47
C ASP A 249 -11.57 15.00 -23.33
N LEU A 250 -10.59 14.82 -22.43
CA LEU A 250 -10.32 15.77 -21.34
C LEU A 250 -9.89 17.14 -21.90
N TYR A 251 -8.97 17.17 -22.84
CA TYR A 251 -8.48 18.41 -23.47
C TYR A 251 -9.60 19.19 -24.18
N ALA A 252 -10.51 18.48 -24.85
CA ALA A 252 -11.67 19.06 -25.52
C ALA A 252 -12.71 19.61 -24.54
N ALA A 253 -12.88 18.96 -23.38
CA ALA A 253 -13.81 19.40 -22.34
C ALA A 253 -13.25 20.51 -21.43
N ALA A 254 -11.94 20.72 -21.42
CA ALA A 254 -11.27 21.75 -20.64
C ALA A 254 -11.50 23.16 -21.22
N PRO A 255 -11.53 24.23 -20.40
CA PRO A 255 -11.64 25.62 -20.87
C PRO A 255 -10.56 25.95 -21.91
N SER A 256 -10.90 26.78 -22.89
CA SER A 256 -9.98 27.15 -23.98
C SER A 256 -8.89 28.14 -23.56
N GLU A 257 -8.91 28.62 -22.31
CA GLU A 257 -7.85 29.47 -21.76
C GLU A 257 -6.52 28.72 -21.76
N THR A 258 -5.49 29.33 -22.34
CA THR A 258 -4.16 28.74 -22.43
C THR A 258 -3.46 28.83 -21.08
N THR A 259 -3.42 27.72 -20.35
CA THR A 259 -2.60 27.51 -19.15
C THR A 259 -1.37 26.65 -19.49
N PRO A 260 -0.30 26.70 -18.66
CA PRO A 260 0.86 25.82 -18.85
C PRO A 260 0.50 24.33 -18.91
N GLU A 261 -0.44 23.88 -18.08
CA GLU A 261 -0.87 22.48 -18.03
C GLU A 261 -1.70 22.08 -19.25
N ARG A 262 -2.55 22.99 -19.75
CA ARG A 262 -3.30 22.78 -21.00
C ARG A 262 -2.33 22.68 -22.18
N GLU A 263 -1.32 23.54 -22.23
CA GLU A 263 -0.32 23.54 -23.29
C GLU A 263 0.55 22.29 -23.25
N ALA A 264 0.99 21.85 -22.06
CA ALA A 264 1.70 20.59 -21.89
C ALA A 264 0.86 19.39 -22.39
N LEU A 265 -0.43 19.35 -22.05
CA LEU A 265 -1.34 18.33 -22.55
C LEU A 265 -1.51 18.39 -24.08
N ARG A 266 -1.60 19.59 -24.67
CA ARG A 266 -1.64 19.77 -26.13
C ARG A 266 -0.41 19.17 -26.80
N VAL A 267 0.78 19.50 -26.31
CA VAL A 267 2.06 18.99 -26.83
C VAL A 267 2.14 17.47 -26.71
N ALA A 268 1.75 16.91 -25.55
CA ALA A 268 1.74 15.47 -25.34
C ALA A 268 0.77 14.75 -26.30
N LEU A 269 -0.40 15.35 -26.59
CA LEU A 269 -1.35 14.84 -27.57
C LEU A 269 -0.83 14.88 -29.01
N ILE A 270 -0.08 15.92 -29.39
CA ILE A 270 0.59 16.01 -30.70
C ILE A 270 1.64 14.91 -30.82
N ASN A 271 2.50 14.75 -29.81
CA ASN A 271 3.52 13.71 -29.78
C ASN A 271 2.91 12.30 -29.83
N ALA A 272 1.71 12.13 -29.27
CA ALA A 272 0.95 10.89 -29.36
C ALA A 272 0.19 10.70 -30.69
N GLY A 273 0.26 11.66 -31.62
CA GLY A 273 -0.44 11.64 -32.91
C GLY A 273 -1.96 11.78 -32.80
N ALA A 274 -2.45 12.35 -31.70
CA ALA A 274 -3.88 12.45 -31.38
C ALA A 274 -4.55 13.71 -31.94
N ILE A 275 -3.78 14.78 -32.13
CA ILE A 275 -4.21 16.04 -32.71
C ILE A 275 -3.13 16.53 -33.68
N ASP A 276 -3.54 17.18 -34.76
CA ASP A 276 -2.61 17.78 -35.72
C ASP A 276 -2.01 19.06 -35.14
N ASP A 277 -0.74 19.33 -35.46
CA ASP A 277 -0.06 20.58 -35.12
C ASP A 277 -0.51 21.71 -36.08
N ALA A 278 -1.81 21.95 -36.14
CA ALA A 278 -2.38 23.06 -36.88
C ALA A 278 -2.26 24.31 -36.00
N TYR A 279 -1.05 24.87 -35.89
CA TYR A 279 -0.70 26.31 -35.79
C TYR A 279 0.79 26.46 -35.40
N GLY A 280 1.65 26.27 -36.39
CA GLY A 280 3.04 26.74 -36.40
C GLY A 280 3.27 27.66 -37.59
N SER A 281 2.75 28.89 -37.52
CA SER A 281 3.09 30.01 -38.43
C SER A 281 2.83 31.34 -37.75
#